data_AF-A0A497AZA6-F1
#
_entry.id   AF-A0A497AZA6-F1
#
_cell.length_a   1.000
_cell.length_b   1.000
_cell.length_c   1.000
_cell.angle_alpha   90.00
_cell.angle_beta   90.00
_cell.angle_gamma   90.00
#
_symmetry.space_group_name_H-M   'P 1'
#
loop_
_entity.id
_entity.type
_entity.pdbx_description
1 polymer ?
#
loop_
_entity_poly.entity_id
_entity_poly.type
_entity_poly.pdbx_seq_one_letter_code
_entity_poly.pdbx_strand_id
1 'polypeptide(L)'
;MVTCEDCARHPETHSAILQVKGGNPENVEKLIAEELETSRAEGKVERVFEKGGKYHFTSKSMARAVARKLKRQGGELLETSKVVTYDRQKSRQKTRITLRIHFPVSRGDVVQYRSRKYLVIGMRDGFVLTKEGKKIRLKHAKRVPCRRMEGFYISSNPPLVFLEATGETIEVPEKGKGKVEVVISGKKVWTLPL
;
A
#
# COMPACT_ATOMS: atom_id res chain seq x y z
N MET A 1 -4.56 27.70 -36.49
CA MET A 1 -4.63 27.62 -35.02
C MET A 1 -4.07 26.27 -34.61
N VAL A 2 -2.91 26.23 -33.93
CA VAL A 2 -2.35 24.98 -33.40
C VAL A 2 -3.00 24.74 -32.04
N THR A 3 -4.08 23.96 -32.02
CA THR A 3 -4.66 23.48 -30.77
C THR A 3 -3.66 22.54 -30.11
N CYS A 4 -3.19 22.88 -28.91
CA CYS A 4 -2.30 22.00 -28.15
C CYS A 4 -2.99 20.63 -27.98
N GLU A 5 -2.35 19.54 -28.43
CA GLU A 5 -2.90 18.18 -28.35
C GLU A 5 -3.26 17.77 -26.91
N ASP A 6 -2.59 18.35 -25.90
CA ASP A 6 -2.88 18.11 -24.49
C ASP A 6 -4.10 18.91 -24.01
N CYS A 7 -4.37 20.10 -24.56
CA CYS A 7 -5.52 20.94 -24.23
C CYS A 7 -6.83 20.48 -24.90
N ALA A 8 -6.74 19.78 -26.05
CA ALA A 8 -7.89 19.28 -26.79
C ALA A 8 -8.38 17.89 -26.33
N ARG A 9 -7.78 17.30 -25.28
CA ARG A 9 -8.20 15.97 -24.78
C ARG A 9 -9.55 16.06 -24.07
N HIS A 10 -10.45 15.14 -24.41
CA HIS A 10 -11.69 14.95 -23.68
C HIS A 10 -11.38 14.68 -22.19
N PRO A 11 -12.14 15.24 -21.24
CA PRO A 11 -11.84 15.13 -19.80
C PRO A 11 -11.76 13.68 -19.28
N GLU A 12 -12.43 12.73 -19.93
CA GLU A 12 -12.38 11.30 -19.59
C GLU A 12 -11.25 10.50 -20.30
N THR A 13 -10.43 11.16 -21.14
CA THR A 13 -9.36 10.49 -21.88
C THR A 13 -8.21 10.13 -20.95
N HIS A 14 -7.97 8.83 -20.77
CA HIS A 14 -6.88 8.32 -19.94
C HIS A 14 -6.00 7.35 -20.71
N SER A 15 -4.71 7.40 -20.39
CA SER A 15 -3.67 6.56 -20.99
C SER A 15 -3.24 5.41 -20.08
N ALA A 16 -3.53 5.53 -18.77
CA ALA A 16 -3.21 4.53 -17.78
C ALA A 16 -4.30 4.45 -16.70
N ILE A 17 -4.44 3.26 -16.10
CA ILE A 17 -5.34 2.99 -14.97
C ILE A 17 -4.50 2.32 -13.88
N LEU A 18 -4.56 2.84 -12.65
CA LEU A 18 -4.00 2.21 -11.46
C LEU A 18 -5.14 1.61 -10.63
N GLN A 19 -5.03 0.33 -10.33
CA GLN A 19 -5.96 -0.41 -9.49
C GLN A 19 -5.19 -0.87 -8.25
N VAL A 20 -5.53 -0.33 -7.09
CA VAL A 20 -4.88 -0.69 -5.82
C VAL A 20 -5.81 -1.59 -5.02
N LYS A 21 -5.30 -2.74 -4.56
CA LYS A 21 -6.02 -3.70 -3.71
C LYS A 21 -5.27 -3.91 -2.40
N GLY A 22 -5.89 -3.49 -1.30
CA GLY A 22 -5.26 -3.45 0.02
C GLY A 22 -4.30 -2.25 0.16
N GLY A 23 -3.77 -2.04 1.35
CA GLY A 23 -2.97 -0.85 1.69
C GLY A 23 -3.81 0.34 2.15
N ASN A 24 -3.15 1.44 2.54
CA ASN A 24 -3.81 2.68 2.97
C ASN A 24 -4.12 3.57 1.74
N PRO A 25 -5.40 3.87 1.45
CA PRO A 25 -5.81 4.78 0.37
C PRO A 25 -5.17 6.17 0.45
N GLU A 26 -5.07 6.76 1.64
CA GLU A 26 -4.50 8.10 1.85
C GLU A 26 -3.04 8.18 1.39
N ASN A 27 -2.29 7.10 1.60
CA ASN A 27 -0.90 7.02 1.16
C ASN A 27 -0.80 6.90 -0.37
N VAL A 28 -1.79 6.30 -1.05
CA VAL A 28 -1.86 6.30 -2.52
C VAL A 28 -2.08 7.73 -3.02
N GLU A 29 -3.05 8.44 -2.45
CA GLU A 29 -3.38 9.82 -2.81
C GLU A 29 -2.21 10.77 -2.57
N LYS A 30 -1.52 10.62 -1.43
CA LYS A 30 -0.31 11.38 -1.14
C LYS A 30 0.77 11.19 -2.19
N LEU A 31 1.04 9.94 -2.60
CA LEU A 31 2.04 9.66 -3.65
C LEU A 31 1.63 10.22 -5.01
N ILE A 32 0.33 10.25 -5.31
CA ILE A 32 -0.20 10.88 -6.52
C ILE A 32 0.01 12.40 -6.46
N ALA A 33 -0.31 13.04 -5.34
CA ALA A 33 -0.13 14.47 -5.15
C ALA A 33 1.34 14.89 -5.27
N GLU A 34 2.26 14.14 -4.64
CA GLU A 34 3.71 14.37 -4.76
C GLU A 34 4.19 14.29 -6.22
N GLU A 35 3.67 13.32 -6.99
CA GLU A 35 4.02 13.19 -8.40
C GLU A 35 3.40 14.29 -9.26
N LEU A 36 2.17 14.74 -8.96
CA LEU A 36 1.54 15.88 -9.65
C LEU A 36 2.35 17.16 -9.46
N GLU A 37 2.79 17.44 -8.24
CA GLU A 37 3.65 18.60 -7.95
C GLU A 37 4.98 18.51 -8.69
N THR A 38 5.58 17.31 -8.74
CA THR A 38 6.82 17.08 -9.51
C THR A 38 6.60 17.35 -11.00
N SER A 39 5.54 16.80 -11.58
CA SER A 39 5.21 17.03 -13.00
C SER A 39 4.89 18.49 -13.30
N ARG A 40 4.22 19.19 -12.38
CA ARG A 40 3.92 20.62 -12.51
C ARG A 40 5.20 21.46 -12.49
N ALA A 41 6.14 21.14 -11.62
CA ALA A 41 7.46 21.80 -11.59
C ALA A 41 8.25 21.58 -12.89
N GLU A 42 8.07 20.44 -13.56
CA GLU A 42 8.63 20.14 -14.88
C GLU A 42 7.83 20.74 -16.05
N GLY A 43 6.77 21.52 -15.78
CA GLY A 43 5.93 22.15 -16.80
C GLY A 43 4.97 21.20 -17.53
N LYS A 44 4.73 19.99 -17.00
CA LYS A 44 3.83 19.00 -17.60
C LYS A 44 2.41 19.16 -17.09
N VAL A 45 1.43 19.07 -18.00
CA VAL A 45 0.01 19.08 -17.66
C VAL A 45 -0.49 17.64 -17.50
N GLU A 46 -0.43 17.15 -16.26
CA GLU A 46 -0.95 15.82 -15.90
C GLU A 46 -2.28 15.95 -15.15
N ARG A 47 -3.21 15.02 -15.38
CA ARG A 47 -4.47 14.94 -14.66
C ARG A 47 -4.70 13.52 -14.17
N VAL A 48 -5.21 13.44 -12.95
CA VAL A 48 -5.63 12.20 -12.33
C VAL A 48 -7.06 12.37 -11.83
N PHE A 49 -7.90 11.37 -12.06
CA PHE A 49 -9.24 11.33 -11.52
C PHE A 49 -9.57 9.91 -11.03
N GLU A 50 -10.42 9.81 -10.03
CA GLU A 50 -10.89 8.53 -9.52
C GLU A 50 -12.23 8.16 -10.15
N LYS A 51 -12.37 6.90 -10.59
CA LYS A 51 -13.64 6.35 -11.10
C LYS A 51 -13.78 4.89 -10.67
N GLY A 52 -14.71 4.62 -9.77
CA GLY A 52 -15.01 3.26 -9.27
C GLY A 52 -13.84 2.60 -8.53
N GLY A 53 -13.18 3.32 -7.63
CA GLY A 53 -12.06 2.81 -6.82
C GLY A 53 -10.76 2.60 -7.61
N LYS A 54 -10.61 3.32 -8.72
CA LYS A 54 -9.46 3.23 -9.63
C LYS A 54 -9.00 4.63 -9.99
N TYR A 55 -7.69 4.82 -10.05
CA TYR A 55 -7.10 6.09 -10.43
C TYR A 55 -6.77 6.07 -11.93
N HIS A 56 -7.32 7.01 -12.67
CA HIS A 56 -7.14 7.17 -14.10
C HIS A 56 -6.15 8.30 -14.35
N PHE A 57 -5.09 8.01 -15.12
CA PHE A 57 -4.02 8.96 -15.41
C PHE A 57 -4.03 9.33 -16.88
N THR A 58 -3.83 10.62 -17.18
CA THR A 58 -3.57 11.07 -18.56
C THR A 58 -2.20 10.61 -19.07
N SER A 59 -1.25 10.40 -18.15
CA SER A 59 0.16 10.08 -18.42
C SER A 59 0.54 8.67 -17.96
N LYS A 60 1.19 7.91 -18.85
CA LYS A 60 1.70 6.56 -18.52
C LYS A 60 2.94 6.61 -17.63
N SER A 61 3.80 7.63 -17.81
CA SER A 61 5.02 7.78 -17.01
C SER A 61 4.68 8.05 -15.56
N MET A 62 3.74 8.96 -15.31
CA MET A 62 3.25 9.28 -13.97
C MET A 62 2.66 8.04 -13.29
N ALA A 63 1.76 7.34 -13.98
CA ALA A 63 1.14 6.12 -13.44
C ALA A 63 2.20 5.07 -13.05
N ARG A 64 3.24 4.90 -13.88
CA ARG A 64 4.36 3.99 -13.56
C ARG A 64 5.22 4.49 -12.40
N ALA A 65 5.43 5.80 -12.28
CA ALA A 65 6.20 6.38 -11.17
C ALA A 65 5.51 6.12 -9.83
N VAL A 66 4.21 6.45 -9.73
CA VAL A 66 3.37 6.14 -8.57
C VAL A 66 3.38 4.64 -8.29
N ALA A 67 3.18 3.81 -9.31
CA ALA A 67 3.17 2.36 -9.15
C ALA A 67 4.50 1.78 -8.64
N ARG A 68 5.64 2.34 -9.06
CA ARG A 68 6.97 1.95 -8.55
C ARG A 68 7.16 2.36 -7.09
N LYS A 69 6.68 3.54 -6.68
CA LYS A 69 6.73 3.98 -5.27
C LYS A 69 5.90 3.04 -4.39
N LEU A 70 4.68 2.69 -4.82
CA LEU A 70 3.83 1.72 -4.13
C LEU A 70 4.45 0.31 -4.07
N LYS A 71 5.11 -0.14 -5.15
CA LYS A 71 5.86 -1.41 -5.15
C LYS A 71 6.97 -1.42 -4.09
N ARG A 72 7.70 -0.30 -3.91
CA ARG A 72 8.72 -0.17 -2.86
C ARG A 72 8.13 -0.24 -1.45
N GLN A 73 6.87 0.14 -1.27
CA GLN A 73 6.15 0.00 0.00
C GLN A 73 5.59 -1.41 0.23
N GLY A 74 5.94 -2.40 -0.61
CA GLY A 74 5.53 -3.79 -0.43
C GLY A 74 4.39 -4.25 -1.33
N GLY A 75 3.95 -3.42 -2.28
CA GLY A 75 2.95 -3.81 -3.28
C GLY A 75 3.53 -4.74 -4.35
N GLU A 76 2.76 -5.73 -4.77
CA GLU A 76 3.03 -6.54 -5.95
C GLU A 76 2.42 -5.87 -7.18
N LEU A 77 3.27 -5.47 -8.13
CA LEU A 77 2.87 -4.75 -9.33
C LEU A 77 2.74 -5.70 -10.53
N LEU A 78 1.57 -5.69 -11.15
CA LEU A 78 1.30 -6.30 -12.45
C LEU A 78 0.93 -5.21 -13.47
N GLU A 79 1.72 -5.09 -14.54
CA GLU A 79 1.43 -4.20 -15.66
C GLU A 79 0.87 -4.99 -16.84
N THR A 80 -0.25 -4.52 -17.39
CA THR A 80 -0.87 -5.06 -18.61
C THR A 80 -1.09 -3.93 -19.60
N SER A 81 -1.10 -4.24 -20.89
CA SER A 81 -1.33 -3.24 -21.94
C SER A 81 -2.37 -3.72 -22.94
N LYS A 82 -3.17 -2.78 -23.45
CA LYS A 82 -4.17 -3.01 -24.50
C LYS A 82 -3.93 -1.99 -25.62
N VAL A 83 -3.92 -2.46 -26.86
CA VAL A 83 -3.91 -1.56 -28.04
C VAL A 83 -5.29 -0.90 -28.14
N VAL A 84 -5.32 0.42 -28.20
CA VAL A 84 -6.58 1.21 -28.31
C VAL A 84 -6.78 1.67 -29.74
N THR A 85 -5.73 2.18 -30.37
CA THR A 85 -5.77 2.59 -31.77
C THR A 85 -4.39 2.47 -32.41
N TYR A 86 -4.36 2.48 -33.73
CA TYR A 86 -3.13 2.47 -34.51
C TYR A 86 -2.95 3.84 -35.16
N ASP A 87 -1.86 4.52 -34.81
CA ASP A 87 -1.48 5.77 -35.45
C ASP A 87 -0.84 5.43 -36.80
N ARG A 88 -1.63 5.60 -37.88
CA ARG A 88 -1.19 5.30 -39.26
C ARG A 88 -0.11 6.25 -39.75
N GLN A 89 -0.02 7.48 -39.23
CA GLN A 89 0.99 8.44 -39.65
C GLN A 89 2.35 8.16 -39.02
N LYS A 90 2.34 7.72 -37.76
CA LYS A 90 3.58 7.41 -37.01
C LYS A 90 3.91 5.92 -37.01
N SER A 91 3.11 5.08 -37.68
CA SER A 91 3.18 3.61 -37.66
C SER A 91 3.34 3.05 -36.24
N ARG A 92 2.64 3.65 -35.27
CA ARG A 92 2.78 3.35 -33.84
C ARG A 92 1.44 2.97 -33.21
N GLN A 93 1.45 1.93 -32.40
CA GLN A 93 0.29 1.55 -31.60
C GLN A 93 0.10 2.52 -30.43
N LYS A 94 -1.07 3.16 -30.35
CA LYS A 94 -1.50 3.85 -29.14
C LYS A 94 -2.08 2.82 -28.19
N THR A 95 -1.31 2.50 -27.16
CA THR A 95 -1.72 1.56 -26.10
C THR A 95 -2.30 2.29 -24.89
N ARG A 96 -3.13 1.61 -24.11
CA ARG A 96 -3.51 1.98 -22.74
C ARG A 96 -2.95 0.95 -21.80
N ILE A 97 -2.39 1.38 -20.66
CA ILE A 97 -1.84 0.45 -19.67
C ILE A 97 -2.78 0.32 -18.47
N THR A 98 -2.79 -0.85 -17.84
CA THR A 98 -3.43 -1.08 -16.55
C THR A 98 -2.39 -1.62 -15.59
N LEU A 99 -2.19 -0.89 -14.50
CA LEU A 99 -1.28 -1.21 -13.41
C LEU A 99 -2.13 -1.72 -12.25
N ARG A 100 -1.94 -2.97 -11.86
CA ARG A 100 -2.58 -3.57 -10.69
C ARG A 100 -1.55 -3.69 -9.59
N ILE A 101 -1.86 -3.13 -8.42
CA ILE A 101 -1.04 -3.24 -7.23
C ILE A 101 -1.83 -3.96 -6.16
N HIS A 102 -1.27 -5.05 -5.65
CA HIS A 102 -1.83 -5.78 -4.53
C HIS A 102 -0.87 -5.73 -3.34
N PHE A 103 -1.36 -5.41 -2.15
CA PHE A 103 -0.60 -5.49 -0.91
C PHE A 103 -0.95 -6.79 -0.18
N PRO A 104 -0.14 -7.86 -0.32
CA PRO A 104 -0.45 -9.17 0.28
C PRO A 104 -0.29 -9.18 1.81
N VAL A 105 0.48 -8.25 2.34
CA VAL A 105 0.79 -8.09 3.76
C VAL A 105 0.66 -6.60 4.09
N SER A 106 0.31 -6.25 5.33
CA SER A 106 0.26 -4.88 5.82
C SER A 106 0.84 -4.78 7.23
N ARG A 107 1.09 -3.56 7.71
CA ARG A 107 1.48 -3.33 9.11
C ARG A 107 0.40 -3.91 10.05
N GLY A 108 0.85 -4.53 11.13
CA GLY A 108 0.00 -5.23 12.10
C GLY A 108 -0.38 -6.65 11.70
N ASP A 109 -0.09 -7.08 10.47
CA ASP A 109 -0.32 -8.48 10.11
C ASP A 109 0.69 -9.40 10.79
N VAL A 110 0.32 -10.66 10.96
CA VAL A 110 1.24 -11.71 11.38
C VAL A 110 1.61 -12.55 10.17
N VAL A 111 2.91 -12.77 9.98
CA VAL A 111 3.44 -13.62 8.92
C VAL A 111 4.17 -14.82 9.50
N GLN A 112 4.05 -15.95 8.83
CA GLN A 112 4.79 -17.17 9.13
C GLN A 112 5.98 -17.30 8.18
N TYR A 113 7.15 -17.54 8.75
CA TYR A 113 8.40 -17.80 8.02
C TYR A 113 9.19 -18.89 8.73
N ARG A 114 9.54 -19.98 8.01
CA ARG A 114 10.26 -21.15 8.56
C ARG A 114 9.63 -21.64 9.88
N SER A 115 8.32 -21.86 9.87
CA SER A 115 7.52 -22.35 11.01
C SER A 115 7.42 -21.41 12.22
N ARG A 116 7.99 -20.20 12.17
CA ARG A 116 7.86 -19.19 13.22
C ARG A 116 6.96 -18.05 12.76
N LYS A 117 6.17 -17.51 13.70
CA LYS A 117 5.31 -16.34 13.49
C LYS A 117 6.02 -15.06 13.92
N TYR A 118 5.84 -14.03 13.12
CA TYR A 118 6.44 -12.70 13.27
C TYR A 118 5.38 -11.62 13.05
N LEU A 119 5.43 -10.55 13.85
CA LEU A 119 4.56 -9.39 13.68
C LEU A 119 5.17 -8.42 12.67
N VAL A 120 4.38 -7.95 11.72
CA VAL A 120 4.82 -7.00 10.69
C VAL A 120 4.72 -5.57 11.20
N ILE A 121 5.85 -4.88 11.27
CA ILE A 121 5.91 -3.45 11.63
C ILE A 121 5.94 -2.55 10.39
N GLY A 122 6.32 -3.08 9.23
CA GLY A 122 6.37 -2.34 7.99
C GLY A 122 6.87 -3.18 6.82
N MET A 123 6.88 -2.57 5.65
CA MET A 123 7.37 -3.19 4.42
C MET A 123 8.21 -2.20 3.66
N ARG A 124 9.30 -2.68 3.08
CA ARG A 124 10.21 -1.87 2.28
C ARG A 124 10.98 -2.71 1.28
N ASP A 125 11.01 -2.26 0.03
CA ASP A 125 11.81 -2.82 -1.07
C ASP A 125 11.61 -4.35 -1.25
N GLY A 126 10.37 -4.82 -1.08
CA GLY A 126 10.02 -6.25 -1.18
C GLY A 126 10.41 -7.08 0.05
N PHE A 127 10.80 -6.44 1.15
CA PHE A 127 11.01 -7.07 2.45
C PHE A 127 9.93 -6.67 3.44
N VAL A 128 9.51 -7.65 4.24
CA VAL A 128 8.70 -7.49 5.43
C VAL A 128 9.65 -7.24 6.60
N LEU A 129 9.46 -6.11 7.27
CA LEU A 129 10.15 -5.74 8.50
C LEU A 129 9.31 -6.25 9.66
N THR A 130 9.96 -7.00 10.56
CA THR A 130 9.29 -7.61 11.71
C THR A 130 9.68 -6.92 13.00
N LYS A 131 8.80 -7.00 14.01
CA LYS A 131 9.06 -6.43 15.34
C LYS A 131 10.31 -7.03 15.98
N GLU A 132 10.56 -8.31 15.72
CA GLU A 132 11.75 -9.03 16.18
C GLU A 132 13.03 -8.69 15.40
N GLY A 133 13.04 -7.61 14.61
CA GLY A 133 14.21 -7.11 13.87
C GLY A 133 14.58 -7.92 12.61
N LYS A 134 13.82 -8.97 12.29
CA LYS A 134 14.09 -9.83 11.14
C LYS A 134 13.56 -9.20 9.85
N LYS A 135 14.35 -9.27 8.78
CA LYS A 135 13.96 -8.92 7.42
C LYS A 135 13.60 -10.19 6.64
N ILE A 136 12.36 -10.28 6.16
CA ILE A 136 11.84 -11.46 5.46
C ILE A 136 11.47 -11.04 4.04
N ARG A 137 11.89 -11.78 3.02
CA ARG A 137 11.44 -11.50 1.64
C ARG A 137 9.93 -11.74 1.54
N LEU A 138 9.19 -10.80 0.91
CA LEU A 138 7.73 -10.85 0.81
C LEU A 138 7.22 -12.19 0.24
N LYS A 139 7.89 -12.69 -0.81
CA LYS A 139 7.60 -14.00 -1.44
C LYS A 139 7.65 -15.22 -0.50
N HIS A 140 8.30 -15.11 0.66
CA HIS A 140 8.39 -16.19 1.64
C HIS A 140 7.53 -15.92 2.89
N ALA A 141 6.89 -14.76 2.98
CA ALA A 141 6.07 -14.38 4.12
C ALA A 141 4.62 -14.82 3.86
N LYS A 142 4.18 -15.88 4.54
CA LYS A 142 2.79 -16.32 4.46
C LYS A 142 1.98 -15.61 5.53
N ARG A 143 1.02 -14.77 5.15
CA ARG A 143 0.09 -14.15 6.11
C ARG A 143 -0.70 -15.23 6.84
N VAL A 144 -0.80 -15.10 8.16
CA VAL A 144 -1.59 -15.98 9.02
C VAL A 144 -2.65 -15.17 9.75
N PRO A 145 -3.83 -15.77 10.03
CA PRO A 145 -4.88 -15.08 10.75
C PRO A 145 -4.41 -14.68 12.16
N CYS A 146 -4.83 -13.49 12.57
CA CYS A 146 -4.59 -12.91 13.88
C CYS A 146 -5.83 -12.14 14.33
N ARG A 147 -6.06 -12.12 15.65
CA ARG A 147 -7.03 -11.21 16.26
C ARG A 147 -6.30 -9.92 16.64
N ARG A 148 -6.93 -8.79 16.36
CA ARG A 148 -6.44 -7.46 16.75
C ARG A 148 -7.48 -6.80 17.61
N MET A 149 -7.07 -6.25 18.75
CA MET A 149 -7.96 -5.64 19.71
C MET A 149 -7.26 -4.42 20.30
N GLU A 150 -8.01 -3.35 20.50
CA GLU A 150 -7.51 -2.18 21.21
C GLU A 150 -7.54 -2.42 22.71
N GLY A 151 -6.57 -1.85 23.40
CA GLY A 151 -6.46 -1.92 24.84
C GLY A 151 -5.55 -0.84 25.39
N PHE A 152 -5.40 -0.84 26.71
CA PHE A 152 -4.48 0.07 27.41
C PHE A 152 -3.68 -0.68 28.46
N TYR A 153 -2.43 -0.26 28.63
CA TYR A 153 -1.58 -0.80 29.69
C TYR A 153 -2.14 -0.43 31.06
N ILE A 154 -2.40 -1.43 31.90
CA ILE A 154 -2.88 -1.26 33.28
C ILE A 154 -1.80 -1.58 34.32
N SER A 155 -0.83 -2.42 33.96
CA SER A 155 0.32 -2.72 34.82
C SER A 155 1.58 -2.85 33.99
N SER A 156 2.71 -2.43 34.56
CA SER A 156 4.05 -2.64 34.00
C SER A 156 4.76 -3.85 34.62
N ASN A 157 4.21 -4.45 35.68
CA ASN A 157 4.80 -5.62 36.34
C ASN A 157 3.74 -6.50 37.06
N PRO A 158 3.34 -7.65 36.51
CA PRO A 158 3.62 -8.08 35.14
C PRO A 158 3.01 -7.10 34.11
N PRO A 159 3.51 -7.02 32.87
CA PRO A 159 2.94 -6.15 31.87
C PRO A 159 1.54 -6.66 31.48
N LEU A 160 0.51 -5.89 31.84
CA LEU A 160 -0.88 -6.25 31.60
C LEU A 160 -1.55 -5.20 30.72
N VAL A 161 -2.34 -5.67 29.76
CA VAL A 161 -3.18 -4.84 28.90
C VAL A 161 -4.63 -5.24 29.11
N PHE A 162 -5.47 -4.26 29.42
CA PHE A 162 -6.92 -4.42 29.41
C PHE A 162 -7.44 -4.25 27.99
N LEU A 163 -8.24 -5.19 27.51
CA LEU A 163 -8.85 -5.18 26.19
C LEU A 163 -10.24 -4.55 26.25
N GLU A 164 -10.45 -3.45 25.54
CA GLU A 164 -11.72 -2.72 25.59
C GLU A 164 -12.89 -3.55 25.03
N ALA A 165 -12.63 -4.37 24.01
CA ALA A 165 -13.67 -5.13 23.32
C ALA A 165 -14.21 -6.34 24.11
N THR A 166 -13.37 -6.97 24.94
CA THR A 166 -13.73 -8.20 25.67
C THR A 166 -13.86 -7.99 27.17
N GLY A 167 -13.34 -6.88 27.71
CA GLY A 167 -13.24 -6.67 29.15
C GLY A 167 -12.20 -7.57 29.83
N GLU A 168 -11.42 -8.32 29.05
CA GLU A 168 -10.39 -9.23 29.57
C GLU A 168 -9.07 -8.50 29.78
N THR A 169 -8.27 -9.00 30.72
CA THR A 169 -6.89 -8.56 30.92
C THR A 169 -5.95 -9.64 30.41
N ILE A 170 -5.00 -9.26 29.56
CA ILE A 170 -4.00 -10.17 29.00
C ILE A 170 -2.61 -9.74 29.43
N GLU A 171 -1.79 -10.73 29.82
CA GLU A 171 -0.36 -10.53 30.02
C GLU A 171 0.36 -10.44 28.66
N VAL A 172 1.12 -9.37 28.49
CA VAL A 172 1.87 -9.08 27.28
C VAL A 172 3.37 -9.12 27.56
N PRO A 173 4.21 -9.50 26.59
CA PRO A 173 5.65 -9.66 26.83
C PRO A 173 6.39 -8.33 27.03
N GLU A 174 5.78 -7.20 26.66
CA GLU A 174 6.44 -5.89 26.62
C GLU A 174 5.79 -4.91 27.59
N LYS A 175 6.62 -4.11 28.25
CA LYS A 175 6.17 -2.99 29.07
C LYS A 175 5.83 -1.81 28.18
N GLY A 176 4.80 -1.07 28.54
CA GLY A 176 4.45 0.18 27.88
C GLY A 176 3.49 1.00 28.71
N LYS A 177 3.05 2.12 28.12
CA LYS A 177 2.06 3.04 28.71
C LYS A 177 1.12 3.51 27.61
N GLY A 178 -0.12 3.83 27.99
CA GLY A 178 -1.13 4.35 27.07
C GLY A 178 -1.87 3.27 26.28
N LYS A 179 -2.54 3.72 25.21
CA LYS A 179 -3.32 2.86 24.31
C LYS A 179 -2.42 2.06 23.38
N VAL A 180 -2.80 0.81 23.13
CA VAL A 180 -2.09 -0.12 22.27
C VAL A 180 -3.06 -1.02 21.51
N GLU A 181 -2.62 -1.48 20.35
CA GLU A 181 -3.24 -2.58 19.61
C GLU A 181 -2.56 -3.88 20.04
N VAL A 182 -3.33 -4.80 20.62
CA VAL A 182 -2.89 -6.14 20.97
C VAL A 182 -3.16 -7.06 19.79
N VAL A 183 -2.10 -7.70 19.29
CA VAL A 183 -2.17 -8.66 18.18
C VAL A 183 -1.92 -10.06 18.71
N ILE A 184 -2.88 -10.97 18.52
CA ILE A 184 -2.84 -12.34 19.03
C ILE A 184 -2.88 -13.33 17.87
N SER A 185 -1.93 -14.27 17.83
CA SER A 185 -1.97 -15.38 16.85
C SER A 185 -1.57 -16.71 17.49
N GLY A 186 -2.57 -17.47 17.94
CA GLY A 186 -2.35 -18.68 18.74
C GLY A 186 -1.84 -18.32 20.13
N LYS A 187 -0.72 -18.91 20.56
CA LYS A 187 -0.10 -18.64 21.87
C LYS A 187 0.79 -17.39 21.91
N LYS A 188 0.99 -16.71 20.78
CA LYS A 188 1.82 -15.50 20.73
C LYS A 188 0.96 -14.24 20.79
N VAL A 189 1.42 -13.30 21.61
CA VAL A 189 0.82 -11.97 21.80
C VAL A 189 1.89 -10.93 21.51
N TRP A 190 1.52 -9.90 20.77
CA TRP A 190 2.32 -8.70 20.54
C TRP A 190 1.49 -7.47 20.85
N THR A 191 2.17 -6.36 21.13
CA THR A 191 1.55 -5.03 21.25
C THR A 191 2.08 -4.11 20.15
N LEU A 192 1.25 -3.21 19.64
CA LEU A 192 1.65 -2.14 18.75
C LEU A 192 1.17 -0.81 19.37
N PRO A 193 2.01 0.23 19.41
CA PRO A 193 1.53 1.55 19.79
C PRO A 193 0.51 2.03 18.74
N LEU A 194 -0.63 2.51 19.24
CA LEU A 194 -1.65 3.21 18.47
C LEU A 194 -1.29 4.69 18.34
#